data_AF-A0A6A6I9Y3-F1
#
_entry.id   AF-A0A6A6I9Y3-F1
#
_cell.length_a   1.000
_cell.length_b   1.000
_cell.length_c   1.000
_cell.angle_alpha   90.00
_cell.angle_beta   90.00
_cell.angle_gamma   90.00
#
_symmetry.space_group_name_H-M   'P 1'
#
loop_
_entity.id
_entity.type
_entity.pdbx_description
1 polymer ?
#
loop_
_entity_poly.entity_id
_entity_poly.type
_entity_poly.pdbx_seq_one_letter_code
_entity_poly.pdbx_strand_id
1 'polypeptide(L)'
;MYIPDGGAHGSTAEILRTNSFVSVLPLLYVRDEALRLALLAVGTAAMGKGKNLYGQGLQEMGRALRDEKRARSEALLVAPRFMGMFEILFGANVDPNLQARSWRSHAEGELALMKSRGPGAFREGIAHQIFVEGRMVPIIAGVRMRRRTLLNEPEWKTIPRSKHPKTPKDTLLDVLADIPEVMEYADLLSSSSSSSSSSSGVGNDESRRNAIAKCQRLDAE
;
A
#
# COMPACT_ATOMS: atom_id res chain seq x y z
N MET A 1 -37.60 -7.58 18.66
CA MET A 1 -36.45 -6.69 18.39
C MET A 1 -36.98 -5.56 17.53
N TYR A 2 -37.16 -4.38 18.14
CA TYR A 2 -37.71 -3.19 17.49
C TYR A 2 -36.58 -2.45 16.77
N ILE A 3 -36.71 -2.26 15.45
CA ILE A 3 -35.78 -1.47 14.64
C ILE A 3 -36.48 -0.13 14.36
N PRO A 4 -35.94 1.02 14.81
CA PRO A 4 -36.54 2.31 14.52
C PRO A 4 -36.38 2.69 13.05
N ASP A 5 -37.45 3.22 12.46
CA ASP A 5 -37.45 3.80 11.12
C ASP A 5 -36.44 4.96 11.02
N GLY A 6 -35.37 4.73 10.26
CA GLY A 6 -34.43 5.77 9.86
C GLY A 6 -35.02 6.54 8.68
N GLY A 7 -35.58 7.72 8.97
CA GLY A 7 -36.09 8.65 7.98
C GLY A 7 -35.08 8.92 6.85
N ALA A 8 -35.61 9.01 5.63
CA ALA A 8 -34.91 9.20 4.37
C ALA A 8 -33.65 10.09 4.49
N HIS A 9 -32.48 9.48 4.42
CA HIS A 9 -31.22 10.18 4.19
C HIS A 9 -30.73 9.80 2.79
N GLY A 10 -30.38 10.82 2.02
CA GLY A 10 -30.08 10.72 0.60
C GLY A 10 -29.05 9.63 0.30
N SER A 11 -29.39 8.83 -0.71
CA SER A 11 -28.50 7.97 -1.50
C SER A 11 -27.16 7.62 -0.84
N THR A 12 -27.16 6.63 0.06
CA THR A 12 -25.95 5.91 0.50
C THR A 12 -25.12 5.38 -0.68
N ALA A 13 -25.73 5.28 -1.87
CA ALA A 13 -25.06 4.93 -3.13
C ALA A 13 -24.14 6.04 -3.69
N GLU A 14 -24.24 7.30 -3.24
CA GLU A 14 -23.29 8.34 -3.63
C GLU A 14 -21.97 8.30 -2.85
N ILE A 15 -21.97 7.78 -1.61
CA ILE A 15 -20.78 7.73 -0.75
C ILE A 15 -19.69 6.79 -1.34
N LEU A 16 -20.09 5.86 -2.22
CA LEU A 16 -19.18 4.93 -2.91
C LEU A 16 -18.90 5.30 -4.38
N ARG A 17 -19.40 6.45 -4.87
CA ARG A 17 -19.00 6.96 -6.20
C ARG A 17 -17.64 7.65 -6.10
N THR A 18 -16.62 6.88 -5.75
CA THR A 18 -15.25 7.23 -6.12
C THR A 18 -15.07 6.92 -7.59
N ASN A 19 -14.47 7.83 -8.36
CA ASN A 19 -13.89 7.54 -9.66
C ASN A 19 -12.91 6.37 -9.50
N SER A 20 -13.44 5.16 -9.61
CA SER A 20 -12.73 3.96 -9.19
C SER A 20 -11.60 3.71 -10.16
N PHE A 21 -10.40 3.40 -9.66
CA PHE A 21 -9.28 2.95 -10.48
C PHE A 21 -9.69 1.77 -11.40
N VAL A 22 -10.66 0.96 -10.99
CA VAL A 22 -11.23 -0.12 -11.81
C VAL A 22 -11.76 0.38 -13.15
N SER A 23 -12.24 1.63 -13.23
CA SER A 23 -12.74 2.24 -14.47
C SER A 23 -11.65 2.51 -15.52
N VAL A 24 -10.40 2.76 -15.08
CA VAL A 24 -9.26 3.00 -15.98
C VAL A 24 -8.47 1.72 -16.28
N LEU A 25 -8.80 0.61 -15.62
CA LEU A 25 -8.11 -0.67 -15.73
C LEU A 25 -8.12 -1.25 -17.17
N PRO A 26 -9.23 -1.23 -17.95
CA PRO A 26 -9.22 -1.73 -19.32
C PRO A 26 -8.26 -0.95 -20.23
N LEU A 27 -8.15 0.37 -20.01
CA LEU A 27 -7.25 1.22 -20.78
C LEU A 27 -5.79 0.91 -20.48
N LEU A 28 -5.45 0.65 -19.22
CA LEU A 28 -4.09 0.25 -18.84
C LEU A 28 -3.76 -1.18 -19.31
N TYR A 29 -4.74 -2.09 -19.26
CA TYR A 29 -4.59 -3.48 -19.70
C TYR A 29 -4.16 -3.60 -21.17
N VAL A 30 -4.75 -2.82 -22.07
CA VAL A 30 -4.43 -2.84 -23.50
C VAL A 30 -3.03 -2.28 -23.79
N ARG A 31 -2.52 -1.40 -22.91
CA ARG A 31 -1.32 -0.61 -23.17
C ARG A 31 -0.04 -1.19 -22.60
N ASP A 32 -0.12 -2.11 -21.64
CA ASP A 32 1.06 -2.63 -20.97
C ASP A 32 0.99 -4.15 -20.78
N GLU A 33 2.02 -4.82 -21.28
CA GLU A 33 2.11 -6.27 -21.29
C GLU A 33 2.26 -6.87 -19.88
N ALA A 34 2.99 -6.20 -18.98
CA ALA A 34 3.19 -6.71 -17.62
C ALA A 34 1.89 -6.68 -16.83
N LEU A 35 1.13 -5.57 -16.92
CA LEU A 35 -0.20 -5.48 -16.33
C LEU A 35 -1.19 -6.46 -16.98
N ARG A 36 -1.13 -6.61 -18.31
CA ARG A 36 -1.95 -7.57 -19.06
C ARG A 36 -1.74 -9.00 -18.56
N LEU A 37 -0.49 -9.42 -18.42
CA LEU A 37 -0.11 -10.73 -17.92
C LEU A 37 -0.51 -10.92 -16.46
N ALA A 38 -0.35 -9.91 -15.60
CA ALA A 38 -0.78 -9.97 -14.20
C ALA A 38 -2.30 -10.17 -14.06
N LEU A 39 -3.09 -9.43 -14.82
CA LEU A 39 -4.55 -9.56 -14.85
C LEU A 39 -5.01 -10.91 -15.40
N LEU A 40 -4.39 -11.37 -16.50
CA LEU A 40 -4.68 -12.69 -17.05
C LEU A 40 -4.27 -13.81 -16.08
N ALA A 41 -3.15 -13.67 -15.38
CA ALA A 41 -2.69 -14.63 -14.41
C ALA A 41 -3.74 -14.82 -13.30
N VAL A 42 -4.25 -13.72 -12.74
CA VAL A 42 -5.34 -13.74 -11.76
C VAL A 42 -6.61 -14.35 -12.35
N GLY A 43 -7.06 -13.87 -13.51
CA GLY A 43 -8.34 -14.28 -14.10
C GLY A 43 -8.37 -15.75 -14.58
N THR A 44 -7.21 -16.32 -14.92
CA THR A 44 -7.11 -17.70 -15.43
C THR A 44 -6.47 -18.67 -14.42
N ALA A 45 -6.17 -18.22 -13.21
CA ALA A 45 -5.52 -19.05 -12.20
C ALA A 45 -6.34 -20.27 -11.80
N ALA A 46 -7.65 -20.11 -11.61
CA ALA A 46 -8.57 -21.23 -11.35
C ALA A 46 -8.64 -22.24 -12.51
N MET A 47 -8.26 -21.82 -13.73
CA MET A 47 -8.22 -22.66 -14.92
C MET A 47 -6.85 -23.34 -15.14
N GLY A 48 -5.94 -23.26 -14.17
CA GLY A 48 -4.61 -23.89 -14.22
C GLY A 48 -3.56 -23.19 -15.10
N LYS A 49 -3.94 -22.14 -15.84
CA LYS A 49 -3.02 -21.39 -16.73
C LYS A 49 -2.33 -20.21 -16.02
N GLY A 50 -2.82 -19.80 -14.86
CA GLY A 50 -2.34 -18.60 -14.18
C GLY A 50 -0.87 -18.62 -13.76
N LYS A 51 -0.31 -19.78 -13.37
CA LYS A 51 1.10 -19.86 -12.92
C LYS A 51 2.10 -19.50 -14.03
N ASN A 52 1.86 -19.97 -15.25
CA ASN A 52 2.73 -19.66 -16.40
C ASN A 52 2.66 -18.17 -16.75
N LEU A 53 1.44 -17.61 -16.77
CA LEU A 53 1.22 -16.19 -17.06
C LEU A 53 1.79 -15.29 -15.95
N TYR A 54 1.72 -15.72 -14.70
CA TYR A 54 2.35 -15.03 -13.57
C TYR A 54 3.87 -14.98 -13.73
N GLY A 55 4.50 -16.12 -14.07
CA GLY A 55 5.93 -16.19 -14.36
C GLY A 55 6.36 -15.31 -15.52
N GLN A 56 5.57 -15.27 -16.60
CA GLN A 56 5.78 -14.36 -17.74
C GLN A 56 5.64 -12.90 -17.31
N GLY A 57 4.63 -12.57 -16.50
CA GLY A 57 4.41 -11.24 -15.95
C GLY A 57 5.60 -10.73 -15.13
N LEU A 58 6.19 -11.58 -14.29
CA LEU A 58 7.43 -11.28 -13.55
C LEU A 58 8.59 -10.95 -14.48
N GLN A 59 8.79 -11.74 -15.54
CA GLN A 59 9.84 -11.50 -16.51
C GLN A 59 9.63 -10.19 -17.28
N GLU A 60 8.39 -9.92 -17.72
CA GLU A 60 8.04 -8.71 -18.45
C GLU A 60 8.11 -7.45 -17.58
N MET A 61 7.66 -7.53 -16.34
CA MET A 61 7.84 -6.44 -15.38
C MET A 61 9.34 -6.15 -15.17
N GLY A 62 10.16 -7.19 -15.01
CA GLY A 62 11.62 -7.04 -14.92
C GLY A 62 12.24 -6.40 -16.17
N ARG A 63 11.71 -6.67 -17.37
CA ARG A 63 12.13 -6.00 -18.62
C ARG A 63 11.67 -4.54 -18.65
N ALA A 64 10.42 -4.27 -18.27
CA ALA A 64 9.85 -2.92 -18.24
C ALA A 64 10.58 -2.00 -17.26
N LEU A 65 11.01 -2.52 -16.11
CA LEU A 65 11.75 -1.75 -15.10
C LEU A 65 13.15 -1.33 -15.57
N ARG A 66 13.74 -2.01 -16.55
CA ARG A 66 15.05 -1.64 -17.13
C ARG A 66 14.95 -0.55 -18.20
N ASP A 67 13.74 -0.25 -18.66
CA ASP A 67 13.47 0.82 -19.62
C ASP A 67 12.89 2.01 -18.87
N GLU A 68 13.59 3.15 -18.86
CA GLU A 68 13.20 4.33 -18.08
C GLU A 68 11.80 4.84 -18.43
N LYS A 69 11.41 4.78 -19.71
CA LYS A 69 10.11 5.23 -20.18
C LYS A 69 9.01 4.29 -19.70
N ARG A 70 9.23 2.98 -19.78
CA ARG A 70 8.25 1.96 -19.34
C ARG A 70 8.13 1.92 -17.82
N ALA A 71 9.24 2.06 -17.09
CA ALA A 71 9.28 2.08 -15.63
C ALA A 71 8.43 3.22 -15.04
N ARG A 72 8.32 4.34 -15.76
CA ARG A 72 7.48 5.49 -15.37
C ARG A 72 6.01 5.37 -15.78
N SER A 73 5.60 4.34 -16.52
CA SER A 73 4.22 4.18 -16.96
C SER A 73 3.23 3.90 -15.80
N GLU A 74 2.00 4.41 -15.92
CA GLU A 74 0.94 4.19 -14.93
C GLU A 74 0.62 2.70 -14.73
N ALA A 75 0.70 1.90 -15.79
CA ALA A 75 0.45 0.46 -15.69
C ALA A 75 1.44 -0.24 -14.77
N LEU A 76 2.71 0.18 -14.77
CA LEU A 76 3.75 -0.38 -13.91
C LEU A 76 3.51 -0.06 -12.42
N LEU A 77 2.79 1.02 -12.08
CA LEU A 77 2.38 1.27 -10.69
C LEU A 77 1.43 0.20 -10.15
N VAL A 78 0.62 -0.39 -11.04
CA VAL A 78 -0.47 -1.30 -10.63
C VAL A 78 -0.12 -2.76 -10.84
N ALA A 79 0.78 -3.08 -11.78
CA ALA A 79 1.23 -4.44 -12.00
C ALA A 79 1.60 -5.20 -10.70
N PRO A 80 2.43 -4.65 -9.78
CA PRO A 80 2.74 -5.34 -8.53
C PRO A 80 1.50 -5.65 -7.68
N ARG A 81 0.47 -4.81 -7.71
CA ARG A 81 -0.77 -5.04 -6.94
C ARG A 81 -1.50 -6.31 -7.39
N PHE A 82 -1.64 -6.51 -8.70
CA PHE A 82 -2.28 -7.70 -9.26
C PHE A 82 -1.41 -8.95 -9.10
N MET A 83 -0.09 -8.79 -9.18
CA MET A 83 0.86 -9.87 -8.93
C MET A 83 0.85 -10.31 -7.46
N GLY A 84 0.76 -9.37 -6.52
CA GLY A 84 0.53 -9.66 -5.10
C GLY A 84 -0.81 -10.35 -4.86
N MET A 85 -1.86 -9.97 -5.60
CA MET A 85 -3.16 -10.65 -5.52
C MET A 85 -3.10 -12.10 -6.00
N PHE A 86 -2.30 -12.39 -7.03
CA PHE A 86 -2.01 -13.76 -7.45
C PHE A 86 -1.35 -14.56 -6.32
N GLU A 87 -0.38 -13.99 -5.60
CA GLU A 87 0.27 -14.64 -4.46
C GLU A 87 -0.71 -14.96 -3.33
N ILE A 88 -1.64 -14.04 -3.00
CA ILE A 88 -2.67 -14.27 -1.98
C ILE A 88 -3.58 -15.44 -2.38
N LEU A 89 -4.10 -15.42 -3.60
CA LEU A 89 -5.17 -16.32 -4.03
C LEU A 89 -4.65 -17.69 -4.46
N PHE A 90 -3.45 -17.74 -5.04
CA PHE A 90 -2.93 -18.90 -5.76
C PHE A 90 -1.46 -19.23 -5.43
N GLY A 91 -0.77 -18.35 -4.70
CA GLY A 91 0.59 -18.58 -4.18
C GLY A 91 0.62 -19.51 -2.96
N ALA A 92 -0.53 -19.96 -2.48
CA ALA A 92 -0.64 -20.94 -1.40
C ALA A 92 -0.14 -22.33 -1.89
N ASN A 93 1.18 -22.55 -1.94
CA ASN A 93 1.80 -23.88 -2.01
C ASN A 93 3.23 -23.90 -1.43
N VAL A 94 3.58 -25.02 -0.79
CA VAL A 94 4.85 -25.44 -0.16
C VAL A 94 5.24 -24.77 1.17
N ASP A 95 5.13 -23.45 1.34
CA ASP A 95 5.49 -22.77 2.60
C ASP A 95 4.69 -21.46 2.79
N PRO A 96 3.83 -21.34 3.83
CA PRO A 96 3.11 -20.10 4.15
C PRO A 96 4.02 -18.88 4.33
N ASN A 97 5.26 -19.08 4.80
CA ASN A 97 6.22 -17.98 4.93
C ASN A 97 6.73 -17.53 3.57
N LEU A 98 6.88 -18.43 2.60
CA LEU A 98 7.25 -18.08 1.23
C LEU A 98 6.14 -17.24 0.58
N GLN A 99 4.88 -17.67 0.69
CA GLN A 99 3.73 -16.91 0.18
C GLN A 99 3.69 -15.49 0.77
N ALA A 100 3.81 -15.37 2.09
CA ALA A 100 3.81 -14.08 2.77
C ALA A 100 4.99 -13.19 2.31
N ARG A 101 6.16 -13.80 2.02
CA ARG A 101 7.32 -13.08 1.48
C ARG A 101 7.08 -12.59 0.05
N SER A 102 6.54 -13.43 -0.82
CA SER A 102 6.25 -13.06 -2.22
C SER A 102 5.17 -11.98 -2.33
N TRP A 103 4.09 -12.07 -1.55
CA TRP A 103 3.11 -10.99 -1.49
C TRP A 103 3.73 -9.67 -1.01
N ARG A 104 4.59 -9.73 0.01
CA ARG A 104 5.24 -8.54 0.56
C ARG A 104 6.18 -7.88 -0.45
N SER A 105 6.98 -8.65 -1.18
CA SER A 105 7.91 -8.07 -2.16
C SER A 105 7.19 -7.27 -3.25
N HIS A 106 5.96 -7.66 -3.61
CA HIS A 106 5.11 -6.86 -4.50
C HIS A 106 4.65 -5.55 -3.85
N ALA A 107 4.24 -5.57 -2.59
CA ALA A 107 3.86 -4.35 -1.86
C ALA A 107 5.05 -3.39 -1.70
N GLU A 108 6.24 -3.92 -1.44
CA GLU A 108 7.49 -3.15 -1.37
C GLU A 108 7.87 -2.59 -2.76
N GLY A 109 7.71 -3.37 -3.82
CA GLY A 109 7.91 -2.94 -5.20
C GLY A 109 6.98 -1.80 -5.60
N GLU A 110 5.70 -1.87 -5.20
CA GLU A 110 4.73 -0.80 -5.40
C GLU A 110 5.16 0.50 -4.69
N LEU A 111 5.58 0.42 -3.42
CA LEU A 111 6.11 1.59 -2.71
C LEU A 111 7.37 2.15 -3.36
N ALA A 112 8.28 1.30 -3.83
CA ALA A 112 9.50 1.74 -4.50
C ALA A 112 9.17 2.50 -5.80
N LEU A 113 8.16 2.06 -6.55
CA LEU A 113 7.68 2.73 -7.76
C LEU A 113 6.93 4.03 -7.45
N MET A 114 6.26 4.13 -6.31
CA MET A 114 5.72 5.40 -5.83
C MET A 114 6.86 6.34 -5.47
N LYS A 115 7.79 5.89 -4.63
CA LYS A 115 8.94 6.67 -4.14
C LYS A 115 9.76 7.26 -5.29
N SER A 116 10.03 6.48 -6.33
CA SER A 116 10.85 6.92 -7.48
C SER A 116 10.22 8.05 -8.29
N ARG A 117 8.90 8.24 -8.22
CA ARG A 117 8.18 9.35 -8.86
C ARG A 117 7.99 10.56 -7.94
N GLY A 118 8.09 10.36 -6.63
CA GLY A 118 7.80 11.36 -5.61
C GLY A 118 6.31 11.68 -5.46
N PRO A 119 5.91 12.32 -4.35
CA PRO A 119 4.50 12.56 -4.03
C PRO A 119 3.82 13.53 -5.02
N GLY A 120 4.59 14.42 -5.65
CA GLY A 120 4.10 15.37 -6.66
C GLY A 120 3.53 14.72 -7.93
N ALA A 121 3.97 13.51 -8.27
CA ALA A 121 3.46 12.77 -9.42
C ALA A 121 2.02 12.27 -9.24
N PHE A 122 1.51 12.24 -8.00
CA PHE A 122 0.21 11.68 -7.64
C PHE A 122 -0.84 12.76 -7.33
N ARG A 123 -0.64 13.99 -7.82
CA ARG A 123 -1.55 15.12 -7.56
C ARG A 123 -2.86 15.05 -8.33
N GLU A 124 -2.84 14.45 -9.52
CA GLU A 124 -4.00 14.34 -10.41
C GLU A 124 -3.91 13.17 -11.39
N GLY A 125 -4.97 12.96 -12.18
CA GLY A 125 -5.01 11.97 -13.25
C GLY A 125 -5.04 10.51 -12.76
N ILE A 126 -4.57 9.61 -13.62
CA ILE A 126 -4.57 8.16 -13.37
C ILE A 126 -3.66 7.80 -12.19
N ALA A 127 -2.48 8.43 -12.10
CA ALA A 127 -1.54 8.24 -10.99
C ALA A 127 -2.20 8.53 -9.64
N HIS A 128 -2.92 9.64 -9.54
CA HIS A 128 -3.65 10.00 -8.34
C HIS A 128 -4.66 8.93 -7.93
N GLN A 129 -5.45 8.42 -8.88
CA GLN A 129 -6.43 7.36 -8.60
C GLN A 129 -5.75 6.07 -8.11
N ILE A 130 -4.66 5.67 -8.79
CA ILE A 130 -3.86 4.50 -8.41
C ILE A 130 -3.31 4.64 -7.00
N PHE A 131 -2.77 5.82 -6.66
CA PHE A 131 -2.23 6.11 -5.35
C PHE A 131 -3.31 6.07 -4.28
N VAL A 132 -4.39 6.85 -4.44
CA VAL A 132 -5.45 6.97 -3.44
C VAL A 132 -6.08 5.62 -3.10
N GLU A 133 -6.30 4.76 -4.10
CA GLU A 133 -6.85 3.42 -3.89
C GLU A 133 -5.81 2.37 -3.49
N GLY A 134 -4.52 2.67 -3.70
CA GLY A 134 -3.42 1.73 -3.51
C GLY A 134 -2.83 1.64 -2.13
N ARG A 135 -3.05 2.65 -1.28
CA ARG A 135 -2.29 2.80 -0.03
C ARG A 135 -2.46 1.65 0.96
N MET A 136 -3.60 0.97 0.93
CA MET A 136 -3.94 -0.06 1.91
C MET A 136 -2.97 -1.24 1.88
N VAL A 137 -2.57 -1.74 0.71
CA VAL A 137 -1.70 -2.93 0.59
C VAL A 137 -0.30 -2.66 1.20
N PRO A 138 0.40 -1.57 0.83
CA PRO A 138 1.63 -1.17 1.49
C PRO A 138 1.52 -0.91 3.00
N ILE A 139 0.42 -0.31 3.48
CA ILE A 139 0.19 -0.10 4.91
C ILE A 139 0.13 -1.44 5.64
N ILE A 140 -0.64 -2.40 5.12
CA ILE A 140 -0.73 -3.75 5.70
C ILE A 140 0.65 -4.42 5.71
N ALA A 141 1.44 -4.27 4.65
CA ALA A 141 2.80 -4.79 4.60
C ALA A 141 3.69 -4.17 5.70
N GLY A 142 3.62 -2.85 5.87
CA GLY A 142 4.31 -2.14 6.95
C GLY A 142 3.92 -2.62 8.34
N VAL A 143 2.62 -2.83 8.59
CA VAL A 143 2.11 -3.37 9.87
C VAL A 143 2.68 -4.77 10.12
N ARG A 144 2.64 -5.66 9.13
CA ARG A 144 3.17 -7.03 9.26
C ARG A 144 4.67 -7.04 9.50
N MET A 145 5.39 -6.08 8.94
CA MET A 145 6.84 -5.93 9.13
C MET A 145 7.21 -5.13 10.37
N ARG A 146 6.25 -4.47 11.01
CA ARG A 146 6.49 -3.54 12.12
C ARG A 146 7.52 -2.47 11.73
N ARG A 147 7.41 -1.96 10.50
CA ARG A 147 8.34 -0.98 9.92
C ARG A 147 7.57 0.18 9.32
N ARG A 148 8.00 1.40 9.64
CA ARG A 148 7.43 2.62 9.03
C ARG A 148 7.50 2.56 7.51
N THR A 149 6.56 3.25 6.86
CA THR A 149 6.52 3.39 5.40
C THR A 149 6.55 4.87 5.02
N LEU A 150 6.94 5.16 3.78
CA LEU A 150 6.89 6.53 3.23
C LEU A 150 5.49 7.14 3.29
N LEU A 151 4.43 6.31 3.34
CA LEU A 151 3.05 6.79 3.41
C LEU A 151 2.75 7.55 4.70
N ASN A 152 3.61 7.42 5.73
CA ASN A 152 3.47 8.19 6.94
C ASN A 152 4.11 9.59 6.90
N GLU A 153 4.93 9.86 5.88
CA GLU A 153 5.60 11.14 5.76
C GLU A 153 4.59 12.26 5.41
N PRO A 154 4.69 13.47 6.00
CA PRO A 154 3.71 14.53 5.79
C PRO A 154 3.48 14.90 4.33
N GLU A 155 4.53 14.85 3.51
CA GLU A 155 4.44 15.12 2.07
C GLU A 155 3.55 14.11 1.33
N TRP A 156 3.54 12.84 1.74
CA TRP A 156 2.71 11.79 1.14
C TRP A 156 1.25 11.84 1.61
N LYS A 157 0.98 12.41 2.79
CA LYS A 157 -0.39 12.67 3.31
C LYS A 157 -1.02 13.96 2.75
N THR A 158 -0.21 14.88 2.22
CA THR A 158 -0.66 16.24 1.83
C THR A 158 -0.55 16.50 0.32
N ILE A 159 0.62 16.31 -0.28
CA ILE A 159 0.88 16.72 -1.67
C ILE A 159 -0.03 15.99 -2.67
N PRO A 160 -0.23 14.65 -2.61
CA PRO A 160 -1.15 13.96 -3.53
C PRO A 160 -2.59 14.47 -3.44
N ARG A 161 -2.99 15.06 -2.30
CA ARG A 161 -4.32 15.65 -2.06
C ARG A 161 -4.39 17.16 -2.29
N SER A 162 -3.30 17.79 -2.73
CA SER A 162 -3.24 19.25 -2.91
C SER A 162 -4.28 19.81 -3.89
N LYS A 163 -4.78 18.99 -4.83
CA LYS A 163 -5.82 19.36 -5.79
C LYS A 163 -7.20 18.73 -5.51
N HIS A 164 -7.32 17.88 -4.50
CA HIS A 164 -8.51 17.05 -4.24
C HIS A 164 -8.86 16.99 -2.75
N PRO A 165 -10.06 17.44 -2.32
CA PRO A 165 -10.44 17.48 -0.90
C PRO A 165 -10.47 16.07 -0.30
N LYS A 166 -9.84 15.83 0.86
CA LYS A 166 -9.77 14.50 1.51
C LYS A 166 -11.15 13.90 1.74
N THR A 167 -11.33 12.62 1.41
CA THR A 167 -12.52 11.85 1.79
C THR A 167 -12.31 11.21 3.17
N PRO A 168 -13.38 10.76 3.87
CA PRO A 168 -13.23 10.00 5.12
C PRO A 168 -12.33 8.77 4.98
N LYS A 169 -12.38 8.07 3.84
CA LYS A 169 -11.47 6.95 3.53
C LYS A 169 -10.01 7.42 3.51
N ASP A 170 -9.75 8.61 2.96
CA ASP A 170 -8.40 9.13 2.89
C ASP A 170 -7.83 9.47 4.26
N THR A 171 -8.62 10.09 5.11
CA THR A 171 -8.26 10.38 6.50
C THR A 171 -7.99 9.09 7.28
N LEU A 172 -8.85 8.08 7.11
CA LEU A 172 -8.62 6.77 7.74
C LEU A 172 -7.29 6.15 7.29
N LEU A 173 -6.99 6.17 5.99
CA LEU A 173 -5.71 5.65 5.48
C LEU A 173 -4.50 6.45 5.97
N ASP A 174 -4.64 7.76 6.19
CA ASP A 174 -3.59 8.59 6.78
C ASP A 174 -3.28 8.17 8.23
N VAL A 175 -4.31 7.86 9.03
CA VAL A 175 -4.17 7.35 10.40
C VAL A 175 -3.59 5.93 10.40
N LEU A 176 -4.08 5.05 9.53
CA LEU A 176 -3.55 3.68 9.43
C LEU A 176 -2.08 3.66 9.01
N ALA A 177 -1.61 4.66 8.26
CA ALA A 177 -0.20 4.79 7.89
C ALA A 177 0.73 5.10 9.07
N ASP A 178 0.20 5.58 10.22
CA ASP A 178 0.98 5.79 11.44
C ASP A 178 1.32 4.50 12.18
N ILE A 179 0.43 3.49 12.10
CA ILE A 179 0.52 2.25 12.89
C ILE A 179 1.89 1.54 12.71
N PRO A 180 2.40 1.31 11.47
CA PRO A 180 3.67 0.63 11.30
C PRO A 180 4.84 1.30 12.03
N GLU A 181 4.86 2.63 12.09
CA GLU A 181 5.90 3.38 12.78
C GLU A 181 5.77 3.30 14.30
N VAL A 182 4.54 3.33 14.82
CA VAL A 182 4.28 3.12 16.25
C VAL A 182 4.77 1.72 16.68
N MET A 183 4.50 0.70 15.87
CA MET A 183 4.99 -0.67 16.12
C MET A 183 6.52 -0.75 16.09
N GLU A 184 7.16 -0.08 15.11
CA GLU A 184 8.62 0.01 15.03
C GLU A 184 9.21 0.66 16.28
N TYR A 185 8.62 1.76 16.76
CA TYR A 185 9.05 2.40 18.01
C TYR A 185 8.88 1.49 19.23
N ALA A 186 7.78 0.74 19.32
CA ALA A 186 7.57 -0.21 20.40
C ALA A 186 8.64 -1.32 20.41
N ASP A 187 9.08 -1.79 19.25
CA ASP A 187 10.15 -2.79 19.13
C ASP A 187 11.51 -2.22 19.58
N LEU A 188 11.82 -0.99 19.17
CA LEU A 188 13.04 -0.29 19.58
C LEU A 188 13.09 -0.13 21.11
N LEU A 189 12.01 0.36 21.72
CA LEU A 189 11.92 0.52 23.18
C LEU A 189 12.07 -0.82 23.92
N SER A 190 11.47 -1.88 23.39
CA SER A 190 11.59 -3.23 23.97
C SER A 190 13.04 -3.73 23.92
N SER A 191 13.72 -3.59 22.78
CA SER A 191 15.12 -3.99 22.61
C SER A 191 16.10 -3.20 23.49
N SER A 192 15.86 -1.90 23.67
CA SER A 192 16.62 -1.02 24.54
C SER A 192 16.53 -1.45 26.02
N SER A 193 15.37 -1.91 26.47
CA SER A 193 15.16 -2.40 27.84
C SER A 193 15.91 -3.70 28.14
N SER A 194 16.10 -4.56 27.14
CA SER A 194 16.89 -5.80 27.25
C SER A 194 18.40 -5.56 27.24
N SER A 195 18.84 -4.39 26.74
CA SER A 195 20.24 -4.00 26.62
C SER A 195 20.75 -3.19 27.82
N SER A 196 19.84 -2.62 28.62
CA SER A 196 20.15 -1.82 29.82
C SER A 196 20.74 -2.61 31.01
N SER A 197 21.02 -3.92 30.86
CA SER A 197 21.88 -4.66 31.79
C SER A 197 23.35 -4.19 31.72
N SER A 198 23.74 -3.40 30.69
CA SER A 198 25.12 -2.97 30.44
C SER A 198 25.17 -1.55 29.84
N SER A 199 25.10 -0.52 30.70
CA SER A 199 25.52 0.89 30.47
C SER A 199 25.05 1.66 29.19
N SER A 200 24.13 2.64 29.34
CA SER A 200 24.08 3.98 28.69
C SER A 200 22.66 4.60 28.78
N GLY A 201 22.39 5.46 29.77
CA GLY A 201 21.03 5.96 30.09
C GLY A 201 20.45 7.09 29.23
N VAL A 202 21.20 7.67 28.28
CA VAL A 202 20.79 8.92 27.59
C VAL A 202 19.98 8.68 26.31
N GLY A 203 20.36 7.71 25.47
CA GLY A 203 19.67 7.44 24.19
C GLY A 203 18.27 6.81 24.35
N ASN A 204 18.04 6.11 25.46
CA ASN A 204 16.75 5.49 25.77
C ASN A 204 15.67 6.53 26.17
N ASP A 205 16.06 7.64 26.80
CA ASP A 205 15.12 8.67 27.25
C ASP A 205 14.61 9.53 26.08
N GLU A 206 15.47 9.83 25.10
CA GLU A 206 15.07 10.56 23.89
C GLU A 206 14.11 9.76 22.99
N SER A 207 14.38 8.47 22.80
CA SER A 207 13.50 7.57 22.06
C SER A 207 12.13 7.46 22.72
N ARG A 208 12.09 7.38 24.06
CA ARG A 208 10.86 7.31 24.86
C ARG A 208 10.07 8.63 24.79
N ARG A 209 10.73 9.78 24.89
CA ARG A 209 10.08 11.09 24.74
C ARG A 209 9.47 11.28 23.35
N ASN A 210 10.19 10.89 22.30
CA ASN A 210 9.68 10.97 20.93
C ASN A 210 8.44 10.11 20.70
N ALA A 211 8.40 8.89 21.28
CA ALA A 211 7.23 8.03 21.22
C ALA A 211 6.02 8.66 21.94
N ILE A 212 6.21 9.16 23.17
CA ILE A 212 5.14 9.81 23.95
C ILE A 212 4.60 11.04 23.24
N ALA A 213 5.48 11.93 22.77
CA ALA A 213 5.09 13.13 22.03
C ALA A 213 4.30 12.80 20.76
N LYS A 214 4.60 11.65 20.12
CA LYS A 214 3.85 11.21 18.93
C LYS A 214 2.48 10.65 19.29
N CYS A 215 2.36 9.83 20.33
CA CYS A 215 1.05 9.36 20.80
C CYS A 215 0.14 10.53 21.18
N GLN A 216 0.69 11.54 21.86
CA GLN A 216 -0.04 12.75 22.21
C GLN A 216 -0.51 13.57 21.00
N ARG A 217 0.24 13.55 19.88
CA ARG A 217 -0.21 14.17 18.62
C ARG A 217 -1.35 13.40 17.97
N LEU A 218 -1.30 12.06 18.01
CA LEU A 218 -2.38 11.21 17.47
C LEU A 218 -3.68 11.36 18.27
N ASP A 219 -3.61 11.62 19.58
CA ASP A 219 -4.79 11.87 20.41
C ASP A 219 -5.42 13.27 20.20
N ALA A 220 -4.71 14.18 19.53
CA ALA A 220 -5.12 15.57 19.34
C ALA A 220 -5.73 15.89 17.96
N GLU A 221 -5.70 14.92 17.03
CA GLU A 221 -6.27 15.00 15.67
C GLU A 221 -7.64 14.29 15.59
#